data_AF-A0A0M5KWZ0-F1
#
_entry.id   AF-A0A0M5KWZ0-F1
#
_cell.length_a   1.000
_cell.length_b   1.000
_cell.length_c   1.000
_cell.angle_alpha   90.00
_cell.angle_beta   90.00
_cell.angle_gamma   90.00
#
_symmetry.space_group_name_H-M   'P 1'
#
loop_
_entity.id
_entity.type
_entity.pdbx_description
1 polymer ?
#
loop_
_entity_poly.entity_id
_entity_poly.type
_entity_poly.pdbx_seq_one_letter_code
_entity_poly.pdbx_strand_id
1 'polypeptide(L)' 'MLSFLNGCASNERASCVGWLPIYLERQDLDVISQNLAKDLLKHNKQGERMCGWQHGKKTK' A
#
# COMPACT_ATOMS: atom_id res chain seq x y z
N MET A 1 5.48 17.58 37.26
CA MET A 1 4.45 17.11 36.31
C MET A 1 4.88 17.53 34.93
N LEU A 2 5.27 16.60 34.07
CA LEU A 2 5.16 16.71 32.61
C LEU A 2 5.45 15.32 32.05
N SER A 3 4.39 14.52 31.94
CA SER A 3 4.45 13.22 31.26
C SER A 3 4.77 13.51 29.80
N PHE A 4 5.90 12.99 29.33
CA PHE A 4 6.31 13.07 27.94
C PHE A 4 5.15 12.60 27.07
N LEU A 5 4.77 13.42 26.09
CA LEU A 5 3.92 13.00 24.99
C LEU A 5 4.65 11.84 24.32
N ASN A 6 4.29 10.60 24.66
CA ASN A 6 4.52 9.46 23.78
C ASN A 6 3.75 9.81 22.51
N GLY A 7 4.42 10.48 21.58
CA GLY A 7 3.93 10.68 20.23
C GLY A 7 3.43 9.35 19.73
N CYS A 8 2.31 9.35 19.01
CA CYS A 8 1.80 8.16 18.36
C CYS A 8 2.94 7.58 17.51
N ALA A 9 3.63 6.57 18.03
CA ALA A 9 4.65 5.87 17.30
C ALA A 9 3.87 5.10 16.24
N SER A 10 3.77 5.68 15.05
CA SER A 10 3.39 4.94 13.85
C SER A 10 4.38 3.81 13.74
N ASN A 11 4.04 2.65 14.29
CA ASN A 11 4.83 1.45 14.16
C ASN A 11 4.96 1.22 12.66
N GLU A 12 6.16 1.44 12.11
CA GLU A 12 6.38 1.39 10.67
C GLU A 12 5.87 0.07 10.07
N ARG A 13 5.88 -1.02 10.86
CA ARG A 13 5.29 -2.30 10.47
C ARG A 13 3.76 -2.28 10.44
N ALA A 14 3.09 -1.67 11.42
CA ALA A 14 1.63 -1.52 11.43
C ALA A 14 1.15 -0.58 10.29
N SER A 15 1.95 0.44 9.97
CA SER A 15 1.72 1.36 8.86
C SER A 15 1.67 0.62 7.52
N CYS A 16 2.59 -0.33 7.30
CA CYS A 16 2.71 -1.01 6.03
C CYS A 16 1.63 -2.07 5.74
N VAL A 17 0.96 -2.63 6.76
CA VAL A 17 -0.15 -3.58 6.51
C VAL A 17 -1.26 -2.93 5.70
N GLY A 18 -1.58 -1.66 5.97
CA GLY A 18 -2.63 -0.93 5.27
C GLY A 18 -2.29 -0.58 3.83
N TRP A 19 -1.04 -0.76 3.41
CA TRP A 19 -0.62 -0.43 2.06
C TRP A 19 -0.67 -1.61 1.09
N LEU A 20 -0.92 -2.87 1.55
CA LEU A 20 -0.49 -4.14 0.88
C LEU A 20 -0.74 -4.14 -0.63
N PRO A 21 0.18 -4.66 -1.47
CA PRO A 21 0.08 -4.44 -2.90
C PRO A 21 -1.16 -5.16 -3.43
N ILE A 22 -2.03 -4.39 -4.09
CA ILE A 22 -3.29 -4.90 -4.64
C ILE A 22 -3.05 -5.22 -6.11
N TYR A 23 -3.17 -6.50 -6.46
CA TYR A 23 -3.09 -6.97 -7.84
C TYR A 23 -4.47 -7.33 -8.33
N LEU A 24 -4.74 -6.98 -9.59
CA LEU A 24 -6.00 -7.29 -10.26
C LEU A 24 -5.81 -8.54 -11.10
N GLU A 25 -6.84 -9.37 -11.13
CA GLU A 25 -6.96 -10.44 -12.11
C GLU A 25 -7.53 -9.90 -13.42
N ARG A 26 -7.40 -10.67 -14.50
CA ARG A 26 -7.90 -10.24 -15.82
C ARG A 26 -9.41 -9.93 -15.80
N GLN A 27 -10.17 -10.71 -15.03
CA GLN A 27 -11.62 -10.53 -14.89
C GLN A 27 -12.00 -9.22 -14.19
N ASP A 28 -11.12 -8.68 -13.33
CA ASP A 28 -11.39 -7.42 -12.64
C ASP A 28 -11.32 -6.23 -13.59
N LEU A 29 -10.53 -6.33 -14.67
CA LEU A 29 -10.32 -5.24 -15.63
C LEU A 29 -11.62 -4.81 -16.33
N ASP A 30 -12.58 -5.72 -16.46
CA ASP A 30 -13.87 -5.47 -17.11
C ASP A 30 -14.88 -4.79 -16.16
N VAL A 31 -14.65 -4.86 -14.84
CA VAL A 31 -15.60 -4.40 -13.81
C VAL A 31 -15.14 -3.12 -13.12
N ILE A 32 -13.83 -2.87 -13.04
CA ILE A 32 -13.32 -1.68 -12.35
C ILE A 32 -13.47 -0.41 -13.19
N SER A 33 -13.74 0.71 -12.52
CA SER A 33 -13.70 2.01 -13.17
C SER A 33 -12.27 2.50 -13.40
N GLN A 34 -12.09 3.39 -14.38
CA GLN A 34 -10.80 4.04 -14.64
C GLN A 34 -10.28 4.83 -13.42
N ASN A 35 -11.17 5.39 -12.60
CA ASN A 35 -10.78 6.11 -11.39
C ASN A 35 -10.24 5.15 -10.33
N LEU A 36 -10.92 4.02 -10.12
CA LEU A 36 -10.43 2.97 -9.22
C LEU A 36 -9.07 2.43 -9.67
N ALA A 37 -8.87 2.21 -10.98
CA ALA A 37 -7.56 1.81 -11.51
C ALA A 37 -6.44 2.81 -11.17
N LYS A 38 -6.71 4.13 -11.30
CA LYS A 38 -5.76 5.19 -10.94
C LYS A 38 -5.46 5.20 -9.45
N ASP A 39 -6.46 4.99 -8.61
CA ASP A 39 -6.28 5.03 -7.16
C ASP A 39 -5.55 3.78 -6.64
N LEU A 40 -5.79 2.61 -7.22
CA LEU A 40 -4.99 1.40 -6.98
C LEU A 40 -3.52 1.59 -7.38
N LEU A 41 -3.27 2.23 -8.52
CA LEU A 41 -1.91 2.57 -8.96
C LEU A 41 -1.20 3.53 -7.98
N LYS A 42 -1.90 4.57 -7.49
CA LYS A 42 -1.35 5.48 -6.48
C LYS A 42 -1.06 4.74 -5.17
N HIS A 43 -1.99 3.89 -4.74
CA HIS A 43 -1.87 3.11 -3.53
C HIS A 43 -0.63 2.21 -3.56
N ASN A 44 -0.47 1.40 -4.60
CA ASN A 44 0.67 0.49 -4.73
C ASN A 44 2.01 1.24 -4.82
N LYS A 45 2.06 2.38 -5.53
CA LYS A 45 3.26 3.24 -5.58
C LYS A 45 3.61 3.83 -4.22
N GLN A 46 2.62 4.19 -3.42
CA GLN A 46 2.84 4.70 -2.07
C GLN A 46 3.34 3.58 -1.13
N GLY A 47 2.77 2.38 -1.24
CA GLY A 47 3.30 1.19 -0.56
C GLY A 47 4.73 0.84 -0.97
N GLU A 48 5.07 0.89 -2.26
CA GLU A 48 6.44 0.70 -2.76
C GLU A 48 7.40 1.72 -2.15
N ARG A 49 7.04 3.02 -2.16
CA ARG A 49 7.89 4.09 -1.62
C ARG A 49 8.08 4.01 -0.11
N MET A 50 7.01 3.75 0.65
CA MET A 50 7.04 3.83 2.11
C MET A 50 7.43 2.50 2.76
N CYS A 51 7.10 1.38 2.12
CA CYS A 51 7.22 0.04 2.68
C CYS A 51 8.19 -0.86 1.89
N GLY A 52 8.79 -0.34 0.82
CA GLY A 52 9.89 -0.99 0.09
C GLY A 52 9.44 -2.21 -0.73
N TRP A 53 8.18 -2.25 -1.15
CA TRP A 53 7.68 -3.41 -1.87
C TRP A 53 8.06 -3.43 -3.32
N GLN A 54 8.35 -4.62 -3.80
CA GLN A 54 8.75 -4.83 -5.18
C GLN A 54 7.57 -5.34 -5.98
N HIS A 55 7.28 -4.68 -7.09
CA HIS A 55 6.33 -5.17 -8.07
C HIS A 55 6.82 -6.49 -8.66
N GLY A 56 6.12 -7.59 -8.35
CA GLY A 56 6.32 -8.88 -9.00
C GLY A 56 7.76 -9.39 -8.93
N LYS A 57 8.08 -10.21 -7.91
CA LYS A 57 9.14 -11.18 -8.12
C LYS A 57 8.72 -12.03 -9.31
N LYS A 58 9.40 -11.86 -10.44
CA LYS A 58 9.35 -12.84 -11.53
C LYS A 58 9.73 -14.17 -10.87
N THR A 59 8.78 -15.07 -10.71
CA THR A 59 9.08 -16.48 -10.52
C THR A 59 10.00 -16.86 -11.69
N LYS A 60 11.24 -17.18 -11.33
CA LYS A 60 12.25 -17.68 -12.26
C LYS A 60 11.83 -19.06 -12.75
#